data_AF-A0A9D0W0E2-F1
#
_entry.id   AF-A0A9D0W0E2-F1
#
_cell.length_a   1.000
_cell.length_b   1.000
_cell.length_c   1.000
_cell.angle_alpha   90.00
_cell.angle_beta   90.00
_cell.angle_gamma   90.00
#
_symmetry.space_group_name_H-M   'P 1'
#
loop_
_entity.id
_entity.type
_entity.pdbx_description
1 polymer ?
#
loop_
_entity_poly.entity_id
_entity_poly.type
_entity_poly.pdbx_seq_one_letter_code
_entity_poly.pdbx_strand_id
1 'polypeptide(L)' 'MQKDHLSDVAFSDFNLPAEIMQGIEEAGFSKCTPIQAMTLPVALEGRDVAGQAQT' A
#
# COMPACT_ATOMS: atom_id res chain seq x y z
N MET A 1 17.05 -3.16 8.16
CA MET A 1 16.36 -2.90 6.88
C MET A 1 16.08 -1.40 6.83
N GLN A 2 16.55 -0.72 5.79
CA GLN A 2 16.49 0.74 5.65
C GLN A 2 15.02 1.22 5.67
N LYS A 3 14.73 2.29 6.41
CA LYS A 3 13.40 2.88 6.55
C LYS A 3 13.06 3.89 5.44
N ASP A 4 13.96 4.10 4.48
CA ASP A 4 13.93 5.26 3.57
C ASP A 4 12.95 5.10 2.38
N HIS A 5 12.36 3.92 2.18
CA HIS A 5 11.45 3.63 1.06
C HIS A 5 10.00 3.39 1.49
N LEU A 6 9.65 3.68 2.74
CA LEU A 6 8.29 3.53 3.28
C LEU A 6 7.69 4.91 3.55
N SER A 7 6.40 5.06 3.22
CA SER A 7 5.61 6.22 3.61
C SER A 7 5.14 6.10 5.06
N ASP A 8 4.47 7.13 5.59
CA ASP A 8 3.79 7.06 6.88
C ASP A 8 2.39 6.42 6.83
N VAL A 9 1.91 6.08 5.64
CA VAL A 9 0.59 5.46 5.44
C VAL A 9 0.68 3.96 5.71
N ALA A 10 -0.19 3.46 6.60
CA ALA A 10 -0.29 2.05 6.89
C ALA A 10 -1.33 1.37 5.99
N PHE A 11 -1.15 0.07 5.71
CA PHE A 11 -2.17 -0.70 4.99
C PHE A 11 -3.50 -0.75 5.76
N SER A 12 -3.44 -0.70 7.10
CA SER A 12 -4.60 -0.65 7.99
C SER A 12 -5.40 0.66 7.92
N ASP A 13 -4.85 1.71 7.31
CA ASP A 13 -5.57 2.98 7.12
C ASP A 13 -6.62 2.86 6.00
N PHE A 14 -6.53 1.81 5.18
CA PHE A 14 -7.49 1.50 4.11
C PHE A 14 -8.53 0.49 4.59
N ASN A 15 -9.76 0.62 4.09
CA ASN A 15 -10.84 -0.34 4.35
C ASN A 15 -10.71 -1.59 3.44
N LEU A 16 -9.62 -2.34 3.61
CA LEU A 16 -9.34 -3.54 2.84
C LEU A 16 -10.10 -4.76 3.43
N PRO A 17 -10.50 -5.73 2.59
CA PRO A 17 -11.06 -6.99 3.07
C PRO A 17 -10.11 -7.70 4.04
N ALA A 18 -10.66 -8.36 5.05
CA ALA A 18 -9.88 -9.02 6.10
C ALA A 18 -8.87 -10.05 5.55
N GLU A 19 -9.26 -10.80 4.52
CA GLU A 19 -8.37 -11.77 3.85
C GLU A 19 -7.14 -11.11 3.20
N ILE A 20 -7.30 -9.90 2.65
CA ILE A 20 -6.19 -9.13 2.08
C ILE A 20 -5.28 -8.62 3.19
N MET A 21 -5.84 -8.08 4.27
CA MET A 21 -5.05 -7.62 5.41
C MET A 21 -4.23 -8.75 6.03
N GLN A 22 -4.84 -9.93 6.18
CA GLN A 22 -4.13 -11.12 6.65
C GLN A 22 -2.93 -11.46 5.75
N GLY A 23 -3.12 -11.47 4.42
CA GLY A 23 -2.03 -11.73 3.48
C GLY A 23 -0.90 -10.68 3.54
N ILE A 24 -1.25 -9.41 3.74
CA ILE A 24 -0.28 -8.31 3.92
C ILE A 24 0.56 -8.53 5.19
N GLU A 25 -0.09 -8.88 6.30
CA GLU A 25 0.58 -9.16 7.57
C GLU A 25 1.47 -10.39 7.50
N GLU A 26 0.99 -11.49 6.90
CA GLU A 26 1.77 -12.72 6.70
C GLU A 26 3.01 -12.49 5.83
N ALA A 27 2.92 -11.59 4.85
CA ALA A 27 4.05 -11.16 4.03
C ALA A 27 5.03 -10.21 4.78
N GLY A 28 4.71 -9.80 6.01
CA GLY A 28 5.54 -8.93 6.84
C GLY A 28 5.46 -7.45 6.49
N PHE A 29 4.42 -7.03 5.77
CA PHE A 29 4.20 -5.63 5.43
C PHE A 29 3.32 -4.93 6.47
N SER A 30 3.56 -3.63 6.66
CA SER A 30 2.79 -2.80 7.61
C SER A 30 2.54 -1.41 7.05
N LYS A 31 3.58 -0.77 6.50
CA LYS A 31 3.50 0.53 5.84
C LYS A 31 3.60 0.40 4.32
N CYS A 32 2.90 1.27 3.61
CA CYS A 32 2.96 1.37 2.16
C CYS A 32 4.28 2.02 1.71
N THR A 33 4.78 1.64 0.53
CA THR A 33 5.77 2.44 -0.18
C THR A 33 5.15 3.76 -0.66
N PRO A 34 5.94 4.81 -0.96
CA PRO A 34 5.40 6.08 -1.47
C PRO A 34 4.48 5.91 -2.67
N ILE A 35 4.84 5.04 -3.63
CA ILE A 35 3.98 4.81 -4.80
C ILE A 35 2.66 4.15 -4.40
N GLN A 36 2.67 3.17 -3.51
CA GLN A 36 1.45 2.51 -3.03
C GLN A 36 0.54 3.47 -2.26
N ALA A 37 1.11 4.32 -1.39
CA ALA A 37 0.35 5.32 -0.65
C ALA A 37 -0.36 6.33 -1.57
N MET A 38 0.25 6.65 -2.72
CA MET A 38 -0.35 7.53 -3.73
C MET A 38 -1.40 6.82 -4.60
N THR A 39 -1.20 5.55 -4.94
CA THR A 39 -2.02 4.86 -5.93
C THR A 39 -3.20 4.08 -5.33
N LEU A 40 -3.06 3.52 -4.13
CA LEU A 40 -4.11 2.73 -3.48
C LEU A 40 -5.43 3.50 -3.28
N PRO A 41 -5.44 4.76 -2.81
CA PRO A 41 -6.70 5.50 -2.69
C PRO A 41 -7.46 5.59 -4.02
N VAL A 42 -6.75 5.89 -5.10
CA VAL A 42 -7.35 6.06 -6.44
C VAL A 42 -7.83 4.72 -6.99
N ALA A 43 -7.06 3.65 -6.82
CA ALA A 43 -7.43 2.32 -7.28
C ALA A 43 -8.65 1.77 -6.51
N LEU A 44 -8.73 2.01 -5.19
CA LEU A 44 -9.85 1.59 -4.35
C LEU A 44 -11.15 2.35 -4.65
N GLU A 45 -11.06 3.56 -5.19
CA GLU A 45 -12.19 4.30 -5.76
C GLU A 45 -12.70 3.72 -7.10
N GLY A 46 -12.06 2.66 -7.62
CA GLY A 46 -12.42 2.04 -8.89
C GLY A 46 -11.98 2.86 -10.11
N ARG A 47 -10.98 3.74 -9.94
CA ARG A 47 -10.45 4.59 -11.02
C ARG A 47 -9.19 3.97 -11.61
N ASP A 48 -8.99 4.21 -12.89
CA ASP A 48 -7.75 3.82 -13.58
C ASP A 48 -6.54 4.58 -13.00
N VAL A 49 -5.41 3.88 -12.88
CA VAL A 49 -4.17 4.43 -12.34
C VAL A 49 -2.99 4.11 -13.27
N ALA A 50 -2.25 5.14 -13.67
CA ALA A 50 -0.93 4.99 -14.27
C ALA A 50 0.12 5.33 -13.21
N GLY A 51 0.99 4.36 -12.89
CA GLY A 51 2.04 4.50 -11.89
C GLY A 51 3.44 4.32 -12.49
N GLN A 52 4.39 5.13 -12.03
CA GLN A 52 5.82 4.97 -12.33
C GLN A 52 6.60 4.96 -11.00
N ALA A 53 7.43 3.94 -10.81
CA ALA A 53 8.29 3.79 -9.65
C ALA A 53 9.65 3.24 -10.06
N GLN A 54 10.67 3.47 -9.23
CA GLN A 54 11.96 2.82 -9.35
C GLN A 54 11.89 1.42 -8.72
N THR A 55 12.49 0.43 -9.38
CA THR A 55 12.65 -0.95 -8.87
C THR A 55 13.79 -1.07 -7.88
#